data_AF-A0A940Q4Z5-F1
#
_entry.id   AF-A0A940Q4Z5-F1
#
_cell.length_a   1.000
_cell.length_b   1.000
_cell.length_c   1.000
_cell.angle_alpha   90.00
_cell.angle_beta   90.00
_cell.angle_gamma   90.00
#
_symmetry.space_group_name_H-M   'P 1'
#
loop_
_entity.id
_entity.type
_entity.pdbx_description
1 polymer ?
#
loop_
_entity_poly.entity_id
_entity_poly.type
_entity_poly.pdbx_seq_one_letter_code
_entity_poly.pdbx_strand_id
1 'polypeptide(L)'
;MIIYNDKSFVTCSDYPDTDWLDNADYVVPDGSELAEKIKALYPFFNLVTDENGGLIDVEEIPHEEPEPAETPPTNAELAQQITDVQMALCEIYESLF
;
A
#
# COMPACT_ATOMS: atom_id res chain seq x y z
N MET A 1 17.31 13.74 5.07
CA MET A 1 16.29 12.84 4.52
C MET A 1 15.89 13.37 3.17
N ILE A 2 16.07 12.55 2.16
CA ILE A 2 15.66 12.85 0.79
C ILE A 2 14.25 12.29 0.62
N ILE A 3 13.31 13.11 0.12
CA ILE A 3 11.96 12.69 -0.24
C ILE A 3 11.76 12.89 -1.73
N TYR A 4 11.12 11.91 -2.34
CA TYR A 4 10.74 11.93 -3.75
C TYR A 4 9.24 12.22 -3.91
N ASN A 5 8.85 12.69 -5.09
CA ASN A 5 7.45 12.96 -5.45
C ASN A 5 6.55 11.73 -5.41
N ASP A 6 7.12 10.53 -5.50
CA ASP A 6 6.40 9.26 -5.35
C ASP A 6 6.14 8.87 -3.89
N LYS A 7 6.47 9.75 -2.93
CA LYS A 7 6.35 9.57 -1.48
C LYS A 7 7.36 8.59 -0.88
N SER A 8 8.29 8.06 -1.67
CA SER A 8 9.43 7.32 -1.14
C SER A 8 10.44 8.29 -0.50
N PHE A 9 11.19 7.79 0.48
CA PHE A 9 12.22 8.58 1.14
C PHE A 9 13.46 7.74 1.44
N VAL A 10 14.60 8.42 1.52
CA VAL A 10 15.89 7.83 1.88
C VAL A 10 16.49 8.63 3.04
N THR A 11 16.84 7.91 4.10
CA THR A 11 17.56 8.44 5.27
C THR A 11 19.03 8.06 5.18
N CYS A 12 19.91 8.98 5.55
CA CYS A 12 21.34 8.69 5.68
C CYS A 12 21.87 9.37 6.93
N SER A 13 22.34 8.57 7.89
CA SER A 13 22.86 9.09 9.16
C SER A 13 24.12 9.94 8.99
N ASP A 14 24.91 9.69 7.94
CA ASP A 14 26.15 10.44 7.66
C ASP A 14 25.88 11.79 6.98
N TYR A 15 24.72 11.94 6.33
CA TYR A 15 24.31 13.14 5.60
C TYR A 15 22.82 13.44 5.87
N PRO A 16 22.45 13.80 7.11
CA PRO A 16 21.05 13.84 7.55
C PRO A 16 20.21 14.95 6.90
N ASP A 17 20.84 15.95 6.28
CA ASP A 17 20.23 17.17 5.77
C ASP A 17 20.78 17.59 4.39
N THR A 18 21.48 16.70 3.70
CA THR A 18 22.12 17.00 2.41
C THR A 18 21.46 16.20 1.29
N ASP A 19 21.35 16.76 0.09
CA ASP A 19 21.10 15.95 -1.12
C ASP A 19 22.41 15.38 -1.63
N TRP A 20 22.78 14.19 -1.14
CA TRP A 20 23.99 13.49 -1.59
C TRP A 20 23.76 12.67 -2.87
N LEU A 21 22.51 12.55 -3.33
CA LEU A 21 22.14 11.84 -4.56
C LEU A 21 21.94 12.76 -5.76
N ASP A 22 21.90 14.08 -5.53
CA ASP A 22 21.70 15.14 -6.53
C ASP A 22 20.43 14.89 -7.38
N ASN A 23 19.43 14.29 -6.75
CA ASN A 23 18.17 13.89 -7.38
C ASN A 23 16.97 14.03 -6.43
N ALA A 24 17.14 14.69 -5.28
CA ALA A 24 16.07 14.86 -4.31
C ALA A 24 15.01 15.84 -4.85
N ASP A 25 13.73 15.48 -4.76
CA ASP A 25 12.66 16.46 -4.95
C ASP A 25 12.56 17.37 -3.72
N TYR A 26 12.74 16.81 -2.52
CA TYR A 26 12.77 17.55 -1.26
C TYR A 26 13.86 17.04 -0.32
N VAL A 27 14.47 17.96 0.42
CA VAL A 27 15.45 17.64 1.47
C VAL A 27 14.94 18.17 2.80
N VAL A 28 14.78 17.27 3.77
CA VAL A 28 14.45 17.64 5.15
C VAL A 28 15.45 17.02 6.11
N PRO A 29 15.78 17.65 7.25
CA PRO A 29 16.66 17.04 8.24
C PRO A 29 16.06 15.76 8.83
N ASP A 30 16.82 14.66 8.87
CA ASP A 30 16.38 13.33 9.36
C ASP A 30 15.75 13.34 10.76
N GLY A 31 16.18 14.28 11.63
CA GLY A 31 15.70 14.45 13.01
C GLY A 31 14.70 15.59 13.20
N SER A 32 14.18 16.17 12.12
CA SER A 32 13.13 17.18 12.20
C SER A 32 11.77 16.54 12.53
N GLU A 33 10.86 17.32 13.12
CA GLU A 33 9.48 16.87 13.39
C GLU A 33 8.77 16.42 12.12
N LEU A 34 9.04 17.06 10.99
CA LEU A 34 8.51 16.70 9.68
C LEU A 34 9.01 15.31 9.24
N ALA A 35 10.30 15.02 9.44
CA ALA A 35 10.85 13.71 9.11
C ALA A 35 10.24 12.59 9.96
N GLU A 36 10.06 12.83 11.26
CA GLU A 36 9.39 11.88 12.15
C GLU A 36 7.91 11.67 11.76
N LYS A 37 7.20 12.75 11.38
CA LYS A 37 5.83 12.68 10.88
C LYS A 37 5.72 11.85 9.59
N ILE A 38 6.65 12.05 8.64
CA ILE A 38 6.71 11.27 7.39
C ILE A 38 6.94 9.79 7.69
N LYS A 39 7.90 9.45 8.57
CA LYS A 39 8.18 8.06 8.97
C LYS A 39 6.98 7.40 9.63
N ALA A 40 6.24 8.13 10.46
CA ALA A 40 5.08 7.63 11.19
C ALA A 40 3.88 7.38 10.26
N LEU A 41 3.69 8.24 9.25
CA LEU A 41 2.55 8.15 8.33
C LEU A 41 2.84 7.30 7.10
N TYR A 42 4.09 6.91 6.83
CA TYR A 42 4.43 6.11 5.66
C TYR A 42 3.70 4.74 5.67
N PRO A 43 3.10 4.30 4.54
CA PRO A 43 3.03 4.94 3.21
C PRO A 43 1.79 5.84 2.99
N PHE A 44 0.96 6.03 4.02
CA PHE A 44 -0.35 6.69 3.97
C PHE A 44 -0.28 8.18 4.30
N PHE A 45 0.37 8.98 3.45
CA PHE A 45 0.32 10.44 3.54
C PHE A 45 0.31 11.14 2.17
N ASN A 46 0.03 12.43 2.16
CA ASN A 46 0.24 13.35 1.03
C ASN A 46 1.27 14.42 1.40
N LEU A 47 2.07 14.84 0.43
CA LEU A 47 3.03 15.94 0.57
C LEU A 47 2.29 17.27 0.46
N VAL A 48 2.57 18.21 1.37
CA VAL A 48 2.04 19.58 1.34
C VAL A 48 3.17 20.54 1.01
N THR A 49 3.04 21.25 -0.11
CA THR A 49 4.04 22.19 -0.60
C THR A 49 3.58 23.64 -0.49
N ASP A 50 4.53 24.57 -0.38
CA ASP A 50 4.27 26.01 -0.45
C ASP A 50 4.14 26.53 -1.90
N GLU A 51 3.91 27.84 -2.05
CA GLU A 51 3.80 28.51 -3.37
C GLU A 51 5.11 28.46 -4.19
N ASN A 52 6.25 28.19 -3.55
CA ASN A 52 7.55 28.05 -4.19
C ASN A 52 7.89 26.59 -4.52
N GLY A 53 7.00 25.65 -4.18
CA GLY A 53 7.21 24.22 -4.37
C GLY A 53 8.12 23.58 -3.34
N GLY A 54 8.33 24.19 -2.16
CA GLY A 54 9.05 23.58 -1.03
C GLY A 54 8.12 22.75 -0.14
N LEU A 55 8.58 21.60 0.33
CA LEU A 55 7.81 20.76 1.27
C LEU A 55 7.72 21.44 2.64
N ILE A 56 6.51 21.75 3.08
CA ILE A 56 6.24 22.41 4.37
C ILE A 56 5.59 21.49 5.38
N ASP A 57 4.80 20.51 4.96
CA ASP A 57 4.15 19.54 5.84
C ASP A 57 3.74 18.27 5.09
N VAL A 58 3.19 17.29 5.81
CA VAL A 58 2.49 16.13 5.27
C VAL A 58 1.11 15.94 5.90
N GLU A 59 0.16 15.48 5.11
CA GLU A 59 -1.21 15.19 5.55
C GLU A 59 -1.44 13.68 5.57
N GLU A 60 -2.01 13.16 6.66
CA GLU A 60 -2.40 11.75 6.75
C GLU A 60 -3.52 11.46 5.76
N ILE A 61 -3.40 10.37 5.01
CA ILE A 61 -4.53 9.83 4.23
C ILE A 61 -5.13 8.64 4.97
N PRO A 62 -6.47 8.49 4.94
CA PRO A 62 -7.12 7.35 5.56
C PRO A 62 -6.51 6.04 5.07
N HIS A 63 -6.07 5.22 6.00
CA HIS A 63 -5.76 3.82 5.71
C HIS A 63 -7.09 3.07 5.60
N GLU A 64 -7.52 2.79 4.37
CA GLU A 64 -8.58 1.81 4.16
C GLU A 64 -8.04 0.44 4.55
N GLU A 65 -8.52 -0.07 5.69
CA GLU A 65 -8.27 -1.46 6.07
C GLU A 65 -8.81 -2.35 4.94
N PRO A 66 -8.00 -3.26 4.38
CA PRO A 66 -8.48 -4.12 3.31
C PRO A 66 -9.74 -4.84 3.80
N GLU A 67 -10.80 -4.85 2.99
CA GLU A 67 -12.01 -5.59 3.34
C GLU A 67 -11.63 -7.01 3.76
N PRO A 68 -12.24 -7.58 4.81
CA PRO A 68 -11.95 -8.93 5.25
C PRO A 68 -12.01 -9.85 4.04
N ALA A 69 -10.88 -10.48 3.69
CA ALA A 69 -10.86 -11.43 2.59
C ALA A 69 -11.98 -12.45 2.85
N GLU A 70 -12.79 -12.74 1.81
CA GLU A 70 -13.82 -13.77 1.91
C GLU A 70 -13.19 -15.02 2.51
N THR A 71 -13.78 -15.53 3.60
CA THR A 71 -13.24 -16.72 4.25
C THR A 71 -13.19 -17.83 3.20
N PRO A 72 -12.04 -18.50 3.01
CA PRO A 72 -11.97 -19.58 2.04
C PRO A 72 -13.06 -20.61 2.36
N PRO A 73 -13.74 -21.17 1.34
CA PRO A 73 -14.84 -22.09 1.55
C PRO A 73 -14.38 -23.23 2.44
N THR A 74 -15.21 -23.59 3.40
CA THR A 74 -14.96 -24.71 4.29
C THR A 74 -14.96 -26.03 3.50
N ASN A 75 -14.33 -27.07 4.05
CA ASN A 75 -14.35 -28.41 3.43
C ASN A 75 -15.79 -28.95 3.22
N ALA A 76 -16.74 -28.55 4.06
CA ALA A 76 -18.15 -28.93 3.91
C ALA A 76 -18.78 -28.27 2.68
N GLU A 77 -18.50 -26.97 2.45
CA GLU A 77 -18.97 -26.24 1.28
C GLU A 77 -18.30 -26.75 -0.01
N LEU A 78 -17.01 -27.08 0.06
CA LEU A 78 -16.30 -27.72 -1.05
C LEU A 78 -16.91 -29.08 -1.40
N ALA A 79 -17.26 -29.91 -0.40
CA ALA A 79 -17.90 -31.20 -0.63
C ALA A 79 -19.27 -31.06 -1.30
N GLN A 80 -20.04 -30.03 -0.93
CA GLN A 80 -21.32 -29.74 -1.58
C GLN A 80 -21.11 -29.30 -3.03
N GLN A 81 -20.19 -28.36 -3.28
CA GLN A 81 -19.86 -27.91 -4.65
C GLN A 81 -19.38 -29.07 -5.53
N ILE A 82 -18.57 -29.99 -4.99
CA ILE A 82 -18.13 -31.19 -5.71
C ILE A 82 -19.34 -32.07 -6.06
N THR A 83 -20.28 -32.24 -5.14
CA THR A 83 -21.49 -33.04 -5.34
C THR A 83 -22.39 -32.41 -6.41
N ASP A 84 -22.60 -31.10 -6.36
CA ASP A 84 -23.43 -30.38 -7.33
C ASP A 84 -22.84 -30.46 -8.74
N VAL A 85 -21.51 -30.33 -8.88
CA VAL A 85 -20.82 -30.52 -10.16
C VAL A 85 -20.93 -31.95 -10.66
N GLN A 86 -20.81 -32.95 -9.77
CA GLN A 86 -20.97 -34.36 -10.14
C GLN A 86 -22.38 -34.66 -10.65
N MET A 87 -23.42 -34.10 -10.01
CA MET A 87 -24.80 -34.26 -10.47
C MET A 87 -25.02 -33.61 -11.84
N ALA A 88 -24.54 -32.38 -12.04
CA ALA A 88 -24.65 -31.70 -13.33
C ALA A 88 -23.94 -32.48 -14.44
N LEU A 89 -22.78 -33.08 -14.15
CA LEU A 89 -22.08 -33.95 -15.10
C LEU A 89 -22.92 -35.19 -15.43
N CYS A 90 -23.52 -35.86 -14.44
CA CYS A 90 -24.40 -37.00 -14.69
C CYS A 90 -25.59 -36.63 -15.59
N GLU A 91 -26.27 -35.51 -15.34
CA GLU A 91 -27.39 -35.03 -16.16
C GLU A 91 -26.96 -34.76 -17.62
N ILE A 92 -25.78 -34.17 -17.81
CA ILE A 92 -25.21 -33.95 -19.15
C ILE A 92 -24.94 -35.29 -19.84
N TYR A 93 -24.34 -36.27 -19.14
CA TYR A 93 -24.08 -37.59 -19.69
C TYR A 93 -25.36 -38.35 -20.07
N GLU A 94 -26.41 -38.25 -19.25
CA GLU A 94 -27.72 -38.86 -19.54
C GLU A 94 -28.42 -38.18 -20.72
N SER A 95 -28.23 -36.87 -20.94
CA SER A 95 -28.78 -36.17 -22.10
C SER A 95 -28.08 -36.51 -23.43
N LEU A 96 -26.92 -37.16 -23.38
CA LEU A 96 -26.07 -37.51 -24.52
C LEU A 96 -26.29 -38.96 -25.04
N PHE A 97 -27.13 -39.76 -24.38
CA PHE A 97 -27.43 -41.16 -24.74
C PHE A 97 -28.94 -41.42 -24.87
#